data_AF-J1J0F3-F1
#
_entry.id   AF-J1J0F3-F1
#
_cell.length_a   1.000
_cell.length_b   1.000
_cell.length_c   1.000
_cell.angle_alpha   90.00
_cell.angle_beta   90.00
_cell.angle_gamma   90.00
#
_symmetry.space_group_name_H-M   'P 1'
#
loop_
_entity.id
_entity.type
_entity.pdbx_description
1 polymer ?
#
loop_
_entity_poly.entity_id
_entity_poly.type
_entity_poly.pdbx_seq_one_letter_code
_entity_poly.pdbx_strand_id
1 'polypeptide(L)'
;METGRAPIGFDGEPVELHHLKQTHEGPIAEIGSKDHNKYTSVIHANPKTHQSLIDRKKFEKQREEYWKERAQGYREEANSNLGGIIDMKWGIIGIDFNGWGQEHRQ
;
A
#
# COMPACT_ATOMS: atom_id res chain seq x y z
N MET A 1 12.26 4.61 1.86
CA MET A 1 11.99 3.38 1.07
C MET A 1 13.21 2.49 0.94
N GLU A 2 14.39 2.95 0.48
CA GLU A 2 15.58 2.08 0.25
C GLU A 2 16.06 1.26 1.47
N THR A 3 15.81 1.76 2.68
CA THR A 3 16.13 1.06 3.93
C THR A 3 14.96 0.22 4.46
N GLY A 4 13.96 -0.08 3.62
CA GLY A 4 12.74 -0.79 4.01
C GLY A 4 11.75 0.02 4.86
N ARG A 5 11.99 1.33 5.00
CA ARG A 5 11.11 2.25 5.71
C ARG A 5 10.12 2.89 4.77
N ALA A 6 8.86 2.98 5.21
CA ALA A 6 7.79 3.68 4.51
C ALA A 6 8.19 5.14 4.21
N PRO A 7 7.77 5.70 3.07
CA PRO A 7 7.84 7.13 2.84
C PRO A 7 6.84 7.87 3.75
N ILE A 8 7.02 9.19 3.87
CA ILE A 8 6.01 10.06 4.51
C ILE A 8 4.90 10.32 3.49
N GLY A 9 3.65 10.10 3.89
CA GLY A 9 2.45 10.30 3.10
C GLY A 9 2.01 11.77 3.07
N PHE A 10 0.95 12.03 2.30
CA PHE A 10 0.35 13.38 2.16
C PHE A 10 -0.21 13.94 3.47
N ASP A 11 -0.50 13.05 4.43
CA ASP A 11 -1.01 13.39 5.75
C ASP A 11 0.09 13.71 6.76
N GLY A 12 1.36 13.65 6.35
CA GLY A 12 2.54 13.92 7.18
C GLY A 12 3.00 12.74 8.02
N GLU A 13 2.36 11.58 7.90
CA GLU A 13 2.67 10.36 8.64
C GLU A 13 3.29 9.29 7.72
N PRO A 14 3.97 8.26 8.25
CA PRO A 14 4.42 7.14 7.43
C PRO A 14 3.26 6.45 6.70
N VAL A 15 3.40 6.19 5.40
CA VAL A 15 2.41 5.43 4.63
C VAL A 15 2.27 4.02 5.21
N GLU A 16 1.05 3.56 5.37
CA GLU A 16 0.73 2.24 5.89
C GLU A 16 0.38 1.26 4.76
N LEU A 17 0.65 -0.02 5.00
CA LEU A 17 0.28 -1.10 4.10
C LEU A 17 -0.96 -1.81 4.66
N HIS A 18 -2.04 -1.83 3.90
CA HIS A 18 -3.30 -2.47 4.26
C HIS A 18 -3.53 -3.70 3.38
N HIS A 19 -3.76 -4.86 3.99
CA HIS A 19 -4.18 -6.04 3.25
C HIS A 19 -5.68 -5.97 2.95
N LEU A 20 -6.05 -5.94 1.66
CA LEU A 20 -7.46 -5.91 1.22
C LEU A 20 -8.21 -7.19 1.60
N LYS A 21 -7.49 -8.32 1.63
CA LYS A 21 -7.95 -9.59 2.18
C LYS A 21 -7.11 -9.83 3.43
N GLN A 22 -7.72 -10.10 4.59
CA GLN A 22 -6.98 -10.33 5.85
C GLN A 22 -6.20 -11.66 5.90
N THR A 23 -5.55 -12.02 4.79
CA THR A 23 -4.68 -13.15 4.57
C THR A 23 -3.31 -12.67 4.16
N HIS A 24 -2.29 -13.47 4.44
CA HIS A 24 -0.90 -13.12 4.19
C HIS A 24 -0.52 -12.97 2.70
N GLU A 25 -1.28 -13.62 1.82
CA GLU A 25 -1.09 -13.63 0.37
C GLU A 25 -2.06 -12.68 -0.35
N GLY A 26 -2.83 -11.91 0.44
CA GLY A 26 -3.81 -10.96 -0.09
C GLY A 26 -3.13 -9.76 -0.76
N PRO A 27 -3.80 -9.13 -1.75
CA PRO A 27 -3.30 -7.88 -2.31
C PRO A 27 -3.20 -6.80 -1.23
N ILE A 28 -2.14 -5.99 -1.32
CA ILE A 28 -1.83 -4.90 -0.40
C ILE A 28 -2.11 -3.56 -1.09
N ALA A 29 -2.70 -2.63 -0.35
CA ALA A 29 -2.86 -1.24 -0.73
C ALA A 29 -2.00 -0.34 0.17
N GLU A 30 -1.40 0.69 -0.43
CA GLU A 30 -0.79 1.81 0.29
C GLU A 30 -1.92 2.76 0.76
N ILE A 31 -1.92 3.18 2.03
CA ILE A 31 -2.92 4.09 2.60
C ILE A 31 -2.27 5.07 3.57
N GLY A 32 -2.77 6.32 3.61
CA GLY A 32 -2.35 7.31 4.60
C GLY A 32 -2.76 6.88 6.01
N SER A 33 -1.91 7.12 7.00
CA SER A 33 -2.16 6.69 8.39
C SER A 33 -3.45 7.30 8.94
N LYS A 34 -3.73 8.59 8.66
CA LYS A 34 -4.96 9.25 9.12
C LYS A 34 -6.21 8.63 8.52
N ASP A 35 -6.18 8.29 7.23
CA ASP A 35 -7.31 7.65 6.55
C ASP A 35 -7.49 6.20 7.00
N HIS A 36 -6.39 5.46 7.19
CA HIS A 36 -6.44 4.10 7.74
C HIS A 36 -7.12 4.07 9.10
N ASN A 37 -6.79 5.02 9.97
CA ASN A 37 -7.44 5.17 11.27
C ASN A 37 -8.90 5.63 11.15
N LYS A 38 -9.18 6.63 10.33
CA LYS A 38 -10.53 7.21 10.16
C LYS A 38 -11.53 6.20 9.58
N TYR A 39 -11.11 5.42 8.60
CA TYR A 39 -11.97 4.48 7.86
C TYR A 39 -11.80 3.03 8.32
N THR A 40 -11.17 2.81 9.48
CA THR A 40 -10.91 1.48 10.06
C THR A 40 -12.13 0.54 10.02
N SER A 41 -13.32 1.03 10.33
CA SER A 41 -14.57 0.25 10.34
C SER A 41 -15.04 -0.19 8.95
N VAL A 42 -14.68 0.56 7.91
CA VAL A 42 -15.03 0.29 6.51
C VAL A 42 -14.03 -0.68 5.90
N ILE A 43 -12.74 -0.41 6.08
CA ILE A 43 -11.65 -1.23 5.51
C ILE A 43 -11.43 -2.54 6.28
N HIS A 44 -11.93 -2.63 7.51
CA HIS A 44 -11.98 -3.87 8.29
C HIS A 44 -13.41 -4.35 8.53
N ALA A 45 -14.37 -4.01 7.67
CA ALA A 45 -15.81 -4.26 7.84
C ALA A 45 -16.22 -5.75 7.97
N ASN A 46 -15.29 -6.71 7.87
CA ASN A 46 -15.58 -8.13 8.04
C ASN A 46 -14.86 -8.81 9.24
N PRO A 47 -15.02 -8.35 10.51
CA PRO A 47 -14.33 -8.95 11.65
C PRO A 47 -15.15 -10.04 12.37
N LYS A 48 -16.44 -10.21 12.06
CA LYS A 48 -17.33 -11.06 12.88
C LYS A 48 -17.20 -12.56 12.64
N THR A 49 -16.53 -12.99 11.58
CA THR A 49 -16.43 -14.42 11.21
C THR A 49 -15.00 -14.94 11.05
N HIS A 50 -13.98 -14.08 10.92
CA HIS A 50 -12.59 -14.50 10.72
C HIS A 50 -11.63 -13.59 11.50
N GLN A 51 -10.85 -14.15 12.43
CA GLN A 51 -9.68 -13.47 12.96
C GLN A 51 -8.67 -13.22 11.82
N SER A 52 -7.95 -12.09 11.88
CA SER A 52 -6.87 -11.83 10.93
C SER A 52 -5.88 -13.00 10.94
N LEU A 53 -5.63 -13.59 9.76
CA LEU A 53 -4.67 -14.67 9.59
C LEU A 53 -3.25 -14.14 9.35
N ILE A 54 -3.03 -12.85 9.61
CA ILE A 54 -1.74 -12.19 9.36
C ILE A 54 -0.84 -12.42 10.57
N ASP A 55 0.25 -13.15 10.36
CA ASP A 55 1.37 -13.17 11.28
C ASP A 55 2.08 -11.82 11.25
N ARG A 56 2.11 -11.13 12.40
CA ARG A 56 2.70 -9.78 12.53
C ARG A 56 4.19 -9.75 12.22
N LYS A 57 4.96 -10.75 12.66
CA LYS A 57 6.41 -10.81 12.40
C LYS A 57 6.68 -11.07 10.92
N LYS A 58 5.87 -11.93 10.31
CA LYS A 58 5.96 -12.20 8.87
C LYS A 58 5.61 -10.95 8.06
N PHE A 59 4.60 -10.21 8.50
CA PHE A 59 4.20 -8.95 7.87
C PHE A 59 5.23 -7.84 8.03
N GLU A 60 5.91 -7.73 9.18
CA GLU A 60 6.99 -6.76 9.37
C GLU A 60 8.11 -6.95 8.35
N LYS A 61 8.50 -8.21 8.06
CA LYS A 61 9.48 -8.54 7.04
C LYS A 61 8.98 -8.20 5.63
N GLN A 62 7.75 -8.61 5.30
CA GLN A 62 7.14 -8.26 4.01
C GLN A 62 7.08 -6.76 3.79
N ARG A 63 6.77 -5.96 4.82
CA ARG A 63 6.74 -4.50 4.73
C ARG A 63 8.12 -3.94 4.42
N GLU A 64 9.16 -4.47 5.05
CA GLU A 64 10.55 -4.05 4.78
C GLU A 64 10.95 -4.36 3.33
N GLU A 65 10.65 -5.57 2.85
CA GLU A 65 10.91 -6.01 1.48
C GLU A 65 10.13 -5.17 0.46
N TYR A 66 8.83 -4.99 0.70
CA TYR A 66 7.94 -4.18 -0.14
C TYR A 66 8.51 -2.77 -0.35
N TRP A 67 8.94 -2.08 0.72
CA TRP A 67 9.45 -0.72 0.57
C TRP A 67 10.81 -0.65 -0.13
N LYS A 68 11.67 -1.68 0.01
CA LYS A 68 12.92 -1.77 -0.75
C LYS A 68 12.66 -1.94 -2.24
N GLU A 69 11.75 -2.85 -2.58
CA GLU A 69 11.32 -3.10 -3.97
C GLU A 69 10.63 -1.87 -4.57
N ARG A 70 9.74 -1.22 -3.81
CA ARG A 70 9.08 0.03 -4.24
C ARG A 70 10.11 1.11 -4.58
N ALA A 71 11.17 1.23 -3.77
CA ALA A 71 12.27 2.15 -4.07
C ALA A 71 13.01 1.79 -5.36
N GLN A 72 13.20 0.49 -5.61
CA GLN A 72 13.81 0.00 -6.85
C GLN A 72 12.95 0.31 -8.06
N GLY A 73 11.64 0.07 -7.99
CA GLY A 73 10.70 0.40 -9.06
C GLY A 73 10.76 1.89 -9.44
N TYR A 74 10.82 2.80 -8.45
CA TYR A 74 11.00 4.22 -8.74
C TYR A 74 12.35 4.56 -9.41
N ARG A 75 13.43 3.87 -9.03
CA ARG A 75 14.73 4.04 -9.70
C ARG A 75 14.70 3.53 -11.14
N GLU A 76 14.08 2.38 -11.37
CA GLU A 76 13.92 1.81 -12.71
C GLU A 76 13.02 2.68 -13.60
N GLU A 77 11.91 3.19 -13.06
CA GLU A 77 11.05 4.16 -13.73
C GLU A 77 11.83 5.44 -14.08
N ALA A 78 12.58 6.00 -13.13
CA ALA A 78 13.45 7.16 -13.38
C ALA A 78 14.50 6.87 -14.46
N ASN A 79 15.10 5.68 -14.46
CA ASN A 79 16.09 5.26 -15.45
C ASN A 79 15.45 4.97 -16.83
N SER A 80 14.20 4.52 -16.86
CA SER A 80 13.44 4.29 -18.10
C SER A 80 13.03 5.58 -18.80
N ASN A 81 12.67 6.60 -18.01
CA ASN A 81 12.48 7.97 -18.48
C ASN A 81 13.78 8.59 -19.02
N LEU A 82 14.94 7.95 -18.74
CA LEU A 82 16.26 8.24 -19.28
C LEU A 82 16.71 7.25 -20.39
N GLY A 83 15.85 6.29 -20.79
CA GLY A 83 16.09 5.36 -21.92
C GLY A 83 16.36 3.88 -21.56
N GLY A 84 16.11 3.44 -20.33
CA GLY A 84 16.24 2.02 -19.90
C GLY A 84 14.99 1.14 -20.09
N ILE A 85 15.18 -0.17 -20.29
CA ILE A 85 14.12 -1.20 -20.41
C ILE A 85 13.55 -1.54 -19.00
N ILE A 86 12.21 -1.55 -18.85
CA ILE A 86 11.51 -1.91 -17.58
C ILE A 86 10.94 -3.33 -17.67
N ASP A 87 11.18 -4.16 -16.63
CA ASP A 87 10.49 -5.43 -16.38
C ASP A 87 9.46 -5.23 -15.26
N MET A 88 8.16 -5.18 -15.61
CA MET A 88 7.06 -4.92 -14.66
C MET A 88 6.59 -6.22 -14.01
N LYS A 89 7.28 -6.66 -12.95
CA LYS A 89 6.96 -7.93 -12.27
C LYS A 89 5.71 -7.87 -11.37
N TRP A 90 5.25 -6.70 -10.93
CA TRP A 90 4.07 -6.58 -10.05
C TRP A 90 3.26 -5.31 -10.32
N GLY A 91 1.99 -5.46 -10.72
CA GLY A 91 1.05 -4.35 -10.92
C GLY A 91 0.65 -3.72 -9.59
N ILE A 92 1.07 -2.47 -9.36
CA ILE A 92 0.64 -1.66 -8.22
C ILE A 92 -0.60 -0.85 -8.64
N ILE A 93 -1.73 -1.08 -7.99
CA ILE A 93 -2.93 -0.21 -8.10
C ILE A 93 -2.90 0.75 -6.91
N GLY A 94 -2.53 2.00 -7.15
CA GLY A 94 -2.77 3.08 -6.18
C GLY A 94 -4.24 3.47 -6.21
N ILE A 95 -4.95 3.36 -5.08
CA ILE A 95 -6.32 3.85 -4.95
C ILE A 95 -6.24 5.29 -4.46
N ASP A 96 -6.54 6.26 -5.35
CA ASP A 96 -6.73 7.65 -4.97
C ASP A 96 -8.17 7.88 -4.50
N PHE A 97 -8.34 8.11 -3.19
CA PHE A 97 -9.65 8.37 -2.60
C PHE A 97 -10.17 9.79 -2.85
N ASN A 98 -9.35 10.72 -3.38
CA ASN A 98 -9.82 12.06 -3.74
C ASN A 98 -10.71 12.06 -4.99
N GLY A 99 -10.64 11.02 -5.83
CA GLY A 99 -11.50 10.83 -7.00
C GLY A 99 -12.87 10.22 -6.70
N TRP A 100 -13.04 9.56 -5.56
CA TRP A 100 -14.28 8.83 -5.22
C TRP A 100 -15.40 9.74 -4.64
N GLY A 101 -15.10 11.00 -4.37
CA GLY A 101 -16.04 11.97 -3.78
C GLY A 101 -16.74 12.92 -4.76
N GLN A 102 -16.55 12.77 -6.09
CA GLN A 102 -17.14 13.67 -7.10
C GLN A 102 -18.24 13.03 -7.97
N GLU A 103 -18.40 11.71 -7.96
CA GLU A 103 -19.60 11.07 -8.53
C GLU A 103 -20.64 10.92 -7.43
N HIS A 104 -21.44 11.96 -7.20
CA HIS A 104 -22.85 11.94 -6.78
C HIS A 104 -23.27 13.39 -6.44
N ARG A 105 -23.10 14.29 -7.40
CA ARG A 105 -23.93 15.49 -7.53
C ARG A 105 -24.52 15.49 -8.94
N GLN A 106 -25.70 14.87 -9.04
CA GLN A 106 -26.71 15.20 -10.02
C GLN A 106 -27.92 15.67 -9.23
#